data_AF-A0A7Y1V0W0-F1
#
_entry.id   AF-A0A7Y1V0W0-F1
#
_cell.length_a   1.000
_cell.length_b   1.000
_cell.length_c   1.000
_cell.angle_alpha   90.00
_cell.angle_beta   90.00
_cell.angle_gamma   90.00
#
_symmetry.space_group_name_H-M   'P 1'
#
loop_
_entity.id
_entity.type
_entity.pdbx_description
1 polymer ?
#
loop_
_entity_poly.entity_id
_entity_poly.type
_entity_poly.pdbx_seq_one_letter_code
_entity_poly.pdbx_strand_id
1 'polypeptide(L)'
;MSGSPEAVGAAHGATYSEEIVAYARERTSIVTTGTWSGAEASADQVLSIAELMIPAHDEYSEDLTHEMIAMAAAVGITPAEAVVVGGFTDFVDTVRGRLGDAPYEDTCTAMIVPAAAASERQAMLGQTWDMHDTATEHVILLDLEPGWGPRALVFTTVGCLGQIGMNEAGIAVGINNLTAAVGTLGVTWPFVVRKALEQSTIDDAVKCVMDAELAGAHN
;
A
#
# COMPACT_ATOMS: atom_id res chain seq x y z
N MET A 1 -0.24 -5.93 -16.19
CA MET A 1 -0.21 -4.50 -16.54
C MET A 1 1.22 -4.14 -16.92
N SER A 2 1.42 -3.37 -17.98
CA SER A 2 2.74 -3.07 -18.53
C SER A 2 2.77 -1.67 -19.15
N GLY A 3 3.97 -1.10 -19.29
CA GLY A 3 4.16 0.24 -19.87
C GLY A 3 4.92 1.18 -18.93
N SER A 4 4.68 2.49 -19.09
CA SER A 4 5.13 3.55 -18.15
C SER A 4 4.30 3.53 -16.86
N PRO A 5 4.72 4.23 -15.78
CA PRO A 5 3.94 4.30 -14.56
C PRO A 5 2.50 4.78 -14.79
N GLU A 6 2.32 5.80 -15.63
CA GLU A 6 1.00 6.32 -15.98
C GLU A 6 0.17 5.30 -16.76
N ALA A 7 0.79 4.53 -17.66
CA ALA A 7 0.09 3.49 -18.42
C ALA A 7 -0.37 2.34 -17.52
N VAL A 8 0.47 1.93 -16.56
CA VAL A 8 0.11 0.93 -15.54
C VAL A 8 -1.04 1.44 -14.67
N GLY A 9 -0.93 2.67 -14.17
CA GLY A 9 -1.96 3.31 -13.34
C GLY A 9 -3.29 3.45 -14.07
N ALA A 10 -3.28 3.96 -15.30
CA ALA A 10 -4.46 4.08 -16.14
C ALA A 10 -5.10 2.71 -16.43
N ALA A 11 -4.29 1.67 -16.66
CA ALA A 11 -4.80 0.32 -16.85
C ALA A 11 -5.44 -0.25 -15.58
N HIS A 12 -4.84 -0.01 -14.41
CA HIS A 12 -5.43 -0.39 -13.11
C HIS A 12 -6.80 0.28 -12.94
N GLY A 13 -6.85 1.61 -13.08
CA GLY A 13 -8.08 2.38 -12.97
C GLY A 13 -9.16 1.91 -13.96
N ALA A 14 -8.81 1.74 -15.23
CA ALA A 14 -9.76 1.29 -16.25
C ALA A 14 -10.30 -0.13 -16.01
N THR A 15 -9.49 -1.02 -15.43
CA THR A 15 -9.89 -2.42 -15.19
C THR A 15 -10.88 -2.55 -14.03
N TYR A 16 -10.72 -1.73 -12.98
CA TYR A 16 -11.48 -1.85 -11.72
C TYR A 16 -12.23 -0.55 -11.37
N SER A 17 -12.71 0.16 -12.39
CA SER A 17 -13.16 1.56 -12.22
C SER A 17 -14.27 1.74 -11.20
N GLU A 18 -15.29 0.88 -11.23
CA GLU A 18 -16.44 1.00 -10.31
C GLU A 18 -16.04 0.60 -8.88
N GLU A 19 -15.25 -0.48 -8.76
CA GLU A 19 -14.79 -1.02 -7.50
C GLU A 19 -13.83 -0.06 -6.77
N ILE A 20 -12.91 0.60 -7.48
CA ILE A 20 -12.00 1.60 -6.88
C ILE A 20 -12.79 2.77 -6.29
N VAL A 21 -13.77 3.29 -7.04
CA VAL A 21 -14.60 4.42 -6.56
C VAL A 21 -15.42 4.02 -5.34
N ALA A 22 -16.03 2.83 -5.36
CA ALA A 22 -16.79 2.32 -4.23
C ALA A 22 -15.88 2.14 -2.99
N TYR A 23 -14.72 1.52 -3.18
CA TYR A 23 -13.79 1.21 -2.10
C TYR A 23 -13.15 2.47 -1.50
N ALA A 24 -12.78 3.45 -2.33
CA ALA A 24 -12.25 4.74 -1.85
C ALA A 24 -13.26 5.50 -0.97
N ARG A 25 -14.53 5.52 -1.37
CA ARG A 25 -15.62 6.13 -0.57
C ARG A 25 -15.83 5.39 0.74
N GLU A 26 -15.84 4.07 0.70
CA GLU A 26 -15.99 3.25 1.90
C GLU A 26 -14.85 3.48 2.89
N ARG A 27 -13.60 3.41 2.41
CA ARG A 27 -12.41 3.64 3.22
C ARG A 27 -12.43 5.02 3.86
N THR A 28 -12.74 6.05 3.08
CA THR A 28 -12.92 7.42 3.61
C THR A 28 -13.99 7.44 4.70
N SER A 29 -15.15 6.82 4.46
CA SER A 29 -16.24 6.73 5.43
C SER A 29 -15.80 6.04 6.72
N ILE A 30 -15.03 4.95 6.66
CA ILE A 30 -14.56 4.24 7.85
C ILE A 30 -13.68 5.16 8.71
N VAL A 31 -12.75 5.91 8.11
CA VAL A 31 -11.89 6.85 8.86
C VAL A 31 -12.72 7.92 9.56
N THR A 32 -13.77 8.46 8.92
CA THR A 32 -14.61 9.51 9.53
C THR A 32 -15.28 9.08 10.84
N THR A 33 -15.53 7.78 11.03
CA THR A 33 -16.14 7.24 12.25
C THR A 33 -15.23 7.29 13.48
N GLY A 34 -13.92 7.48 13.29
CA GLY A 34 -12.94 7.44 14.36
C GLY A 34 -12.65 6.06 14.94
N THR A 35 -13.31 5.00 14.47
CA THR A 35 -13.12 3.63 15.00
C THR A 35 -11.70 3.11 14.78
N TRP A 36 -11.06 3.51 13.67
CA TRP A 36 -9.70 3.13 13.31
C TRP A 36 -8.64 4.16 13.74
N SER A 37 -8.97 5.45 13.62
CA SER A 37 -8.06 6.58 13.86
C SER A 37 -8.11 7.13 15.29
N GLY A 38 -9.11 6.74 16.09
CA GLY A 38 -9.29 7.18 17.46
C GLY A 38 -9.98 8.53 17.65
N ALA A 39 -10.42 9.18 16.57
CA ALA A 39 -11.22 10.40 16.61
C ALA A 39 -12.11 10.54 15.38
N GLU A 40 -13.35 10.97 15.59
CA GLU A 40 -14.24 11.34 14.49
C GLU A 40 -13.67 12.53 13.71
N ALA A 41 -13.85 12.52 12.39
CA ALA A 41 -13.41 13.59 11.50
C ALA A 41 -14.40 13.75 10.35
N SER A 42 -14.51 14.97 9.80
CA SER A 42 -15.27 15.16 8.56
C SER A 42 -14.50 14.56 7.37
N ALA A 43 -15.21 14.21 6.30
CA ALA A 43 -14.58 13.77 5.05
C ALA A 43 -13.56 14.80 4.52
N ASP A 44 -13.87 16.10 4.62
CA ASP A 44 -12.96 17.18 4.24
C ASP A 44 -11.67 17.17 5.07
N GLN A 45 -11.75 16.91 6.38
CA GLN A 45 -10.56 16.80 7.24
C GLN A 45 -9.72 15.59 6.88
N VAL A 46 -10.37 14.44 6.63
CA VAL A 46 -9.71 13.19 6.20
C VAL A 46 -8.94 13.43 4.90
N LEU A 47 -9.61 13.96 3.88
CA LEU A 47 -8.98 14.21 2.57
C LEU A 47 -7.90 15.30 2.65
N SER A 48 -8.07 16.32 3.49
CA SER A 48 -7.03 17.34 3.72
C SER A 48 -5.77 16.75 4.36
N ILE A 49 -5.89 15.74 5.24
CA ILE A 49 -4.71 15.05 5.80
C ILE A 49 -4.04 14.19 4.72
N ALA A 50 -4.83 13.47 3.91
CA ALA A 50 -4.29 12.62 2.85
C ALA A 50 -3.52 13.44 1.80
N GLU A 51 -4.04 14.62 1.44
CA GLU A 51 -3.38 15.54 0.51
C GLU A 51 -1.99 15.98 0.99
N LEU A 52 -1.81 16.13 2.31
CA LEU A 52 -0.52 16.49 2.90
C LEU A 52 0.53 15.36 2.85
N MET A 53 0.14 14.13 2.51
CA MET A 53 1.07 13.01 2.35
C MET A 53 1.62 12.89 0.93
N ILE A 54 0.99 13.54 -0.06
CA ILE A 54 1.39 13.44 -1.47
C ILE A 54 2.86 13.88 -1.68
N PRO A 55 3.37 14.98 -1.09
CA PRO A 55 4.76 15.36 -1.25
C PRO A 55 5.76 14.28 -0.78
N ALA A 56 5.44 13.56 0.30
CA ALA A 56 6.29 12.47 0.79
C ALA A 56 6.28 11.25 -0.13
N HIS A 57 5.13 10.97 -0.79
CA HIS A 57 5.06 9.93 -1.82
C HIS A 57 5.90 10.30 -3.05
N ASP A 58 5.81 11.55 -3.48
CA ASP A 58 6.54 12.08 -4.64
C ASP A 58 8.05 12.08 -4.39
N GLU A 59 8.48 12.55 -3.22
CA GLU A 59 9.90 12.55 -2.80
C GLU A 59 10.46 11.12 -2.72
N TYR A 60 9.69 10.16 -2.23
CA TYR A 60 10.12 8.76 -2.16
C TYR A 60 10.16 8.10 -3.55
N SER A 61 9.15 8.31 -4.37
CA SER A 61 9.09 7.80 -5.75
C SER A 61 8.13 8.59 -6.63
N GLU A 62 8.67 9.45 -7.47
CA GLU A 62 7.96 10.17 -8.54
C GLU A 62 7.17 9.20 -9.44
N ASP A 63 7.79 8.09 -9.88
CA ASP A 63 7.16 7.09 -10.76
C ASP A 63 5.87 6.50 -10.16
N LEU A 64 5.91 6.00 -8.92
CA LEU A 64 4.75 5.43 -8.24
C LEU A 64 3.68 6.49 -7.94
N THR A 65 4.10 7.74 -7.72
CA THR A 65 3.17 8.87 -7.57
C THR A 65 2.44 9.16 -8.88
N HIS A 66 3.15 9.12 -10.02
CA HIS A 66 2.54 9.21 -11.35
C HIS A 66 1.59 8.03 -11.65
N GLU A 67 1.95 6.79 -11.27
CA GLU A 67 1.07 5.62 -11.37
C GLU A 67 -0.24 5.83 -10.58
N MET A 68 -0.13 6.26 -9.31
CA MET A 68 -1.28 6.53 -8.44
C MET A 68 -2.17 7.66 -8.99
N ILE A 69 -1.58 8.76 -9.46
CA ILE A 69 -2.32 9.89 -10.02
C ILE A 69 -3.03 9.50 -11.32
N ALA A 70 -2.37 8.73 -12.19
CA ALA A 70 -2.97 8.25 -13.44
C ALA A 70 -4.15 7.31 -13.17
N MET A 71 -4.02 6.42 -12.18
CA MET A 71 -5.12 5.57 -11.72
C MET A 71 -6.30 6.40 -11.20
N ALA A 72 -6.02 7.39 -10.33
CA ALA A 72 -7.04 8.28 -9.79
C ALA A 72 -7.78 9.04 -10.89
N ALA A 73 -7.04 9.60 -11.86
CA ALA A 73 -7.58 10.32 -13.00
C ALA A 73 -8.45 9.42 -13.91
N ALA A 74 -8.06 8.16 -14.10
CA ALA A 74 -8.81 7.22 -14.93
C ALA A 74 -10.21 6.89 -14.39
N VAL A 75 -10.39 6.96 -13.06
CA VAL A 75 -11.67 6.64 -12.39
C VAL A 75 -12.39 7.88 -11.82
N GLY A 76 -11.78 9.06 -11.95
CA GLY A 76 -12.37 10.33 -11.52
C GLY A 76 -12.39 10.55 -10.01
N ILE A 77 -11.43 9.97 -9.26
CA ILE A 77 -11.20 10.29 -7.85
C ILE A 77 -10.02 11.26 -7.70
N THR A 78 -9.94 11.93 -6.56
CA THR A 78 -8.83 12.83 -6.22
C THR A 78 -7.56 12.04 -5.84
N PRO A 79 -6.37 12.65 -5.98
CA PRO A 79 -5.14 12.06 -5.45
C PRO A 79 -5.20 11.79 -3.93
N ALA A 80 -5.92 12.62 -3.17
CA ALA A 80 -6.15 12.39 -1.75
C ALA A 80 -6.98 11.11 -1.49
N GLU A 81 -8.06 10.89 -2.24
CA GLU A 81 -8.82 9.63 -2.18
C GLU A 81 -7.96 8.43 -2.59
N ALA A 82 -7.04 8.61 -3.55
CA ALA A 82 -6.09 7.57 -3.96
C ALA A 82 -5.10 7.18 -2.84
N VAL A 83 -4.60 8.15 -2.07
CA VAL A 83 -3.80 7.89 -0.86
C VAL A 83 -4.60 7.10 0.17
N VAL A 84 -5.88 7.46 0.40
CA VAL A 84 -6.74 6.76 1.36
C VAL A 84 -7.01 5.32 0.95
N VAL A 85 -7.41 5.07 -0.31
CA VAL A 85 -7.74 3.73 -0.78
C VAL A 85 -6.51 2.84 -0.93
N GLY A 86 -5.39 3.42 -1.37
CA GLY A 86 -4.16 2.70 -1.66
C GLY A 86 -3.19 2.57 -0.48
N GLY A 87 -3.44 3.24 0.64
CA GLY A 87 -2.55 3.27 1.81
C GLY A 87 -3.30 3.30 3.14
N PHE A 88 -4.51 2.72 3.18
CA PHE A 88 -5.47 2.93 4.28
C PHE A 88 -4.90 2.77 5.68
N THR A 89 -4.14 1.71 5.96
CA THR A 89 -3.63 1.43 7.31
C THR A 89 -2.61 2.46 7.77
N ASP A 90 -1.69 2.85 6.89
CA ASP A 90 -0.72 3.91 7.14
C ASP A 90 -1.42 5.26 7.29
N PHE A 91 -2.40 5.52 6.44
CA PHE A 91 -3.17 6.75 6.48
C PHE A 91 -3.95 6.88 7.80
N VAL A 92 -4.54 5.79 8.30
CA VAL A 92 -5.19 5.76 9.62
C VAL A 92 -4.20 6.11 10.73
N ASP A 93 -2.97 5.62 10.69
CA ASP A 93 -1.93 5.99 11.65
C ASP A 93 -1.59 7.48 11.56
N THR A 94 -1.48 8.04 10.35
CA THR A 94 -1.28 9.49 10.15
C THR A 94 -2.44 10.31 10.73
N VAL A 95 -3.69 9.87 10.54
CA VAL A 95 -4.86 10.55 11.12
C VAL A 95 -4.83 10.46 12.64
N ARG A 96 -4.49 9.29 13.20
CA ARG A 96 -4.30 9.11 14.65
C ARG A 96 -3.28 10.10 15.18
N GLY A 97 -2.08 10.12 14.61
CA GLY A 97 -0.99 11.03 15.02
C GLY A 97 -1.35 12.53 14.98
N ARG A 98 -2.46 12.90 14.32
CA ARG A 98 -2.94 14.29 14.23
C ARG A 98 -4.20 14.58 15.03
N LEU A 99 -5.10 13.61 15.18
CA LEU A 99 -6.47 13.86 15.66
C LEU A 99 -6.86 13.02 16.89
N GLY A 100 -6.18 11.91 17.22
CA GLY A 100 -6.65 11.00 18.27
C GLY A 100 -5.59 10.07 18.87
N ASP A 101 -5.97 9.29 19.88
CA ASP A 101 -5.05 8.49 20.70
C ASP A 101 -5.41 6.98 20.78
N ALA A 102 -6.40 6.50 20.03
CA ALA A 102 -6.92 5.13 20.24
C ALA A 102 -6.11 4.05 19.48
N PRO A 103 -5.78 2.92 20.14
CA PRO A 103 -5.16 1.78 19.47
C PRO A 103 -6.21 0.93 18.75
N TYR A 104 -6.00 0.71 17.45
CA TYR A 104 -6.57 -0.44 16.73
C TYR A 104 -5.41 -1.29 16.19
N GLU A 105 -5.55 -2.60 16.31
CA GLU A 105 -4.57 -3.62 15.91
C GLU A 105 -5.20 -4.55 14.86
N ASP A 106 -4.61 -4.59 13.67
CA ASP A 106 -4.81 -5.70 12.73
C ASP A 106 -3.79 -6.81 13.05
N THR A 107 -4.21 -8.07 13.05
CA THR A 107 -3.36 -9.20 13.45
C THR A 107 -2.92 -10.04 12.24
N CYS A 108 -1.94 -9.58 11.47
CA CYS A 108 -1.34 -10.43 10.43
C CYS A 108 -0.42 -11.52 11.02
N THR A 109 -0.23 -12.65 10.33
CA THR A 109 0.75 -13.69 10.70
C THR A 109 1.62 -14.06 9.52
N ALA A 110 2.95 -13.92 9.65
CA ALA A 110 3.92 -14.29 8.61
C ALA A 110 4.92 -15.34 9.09
N MET A 111 5.42 -16.15 8.16
CA MET A 111 6.46 -17.14 8.37
C MET A 111 7.47 -17.14 7.23
N ILE A 112 8.75 -17.22 7.58
CA ILE A 112 9.85 -17.41 6.65
C ILE A 112 10.55 -18.72 7.01
N VAL A 113 10.66 -19.62 6.03
CA VAL A 113 11.43 -20.86 6.14
C VAL A 113 12.67 -20.73 5.26
N PRO A 114 13.88 -20.62 5.83
CA PRO A 114 15.10 -20.60 5.04
C PRO A 114 15.26 -21.88 4.23
N ALA A 115 15.88 -21.77 3.05
CA ALA A 115 16.15 -22.92 2.19
C ALA A 115 16.86 -24.08 2.91
N ALA A 116 17.75 -23.78 3.86
CA ALA A 116 18.45 -24.80 4.64
C ALA A 116 17.53 -25.64 5.55
N ALA A 117 16.36 -25.11 5.92
CA ALA A 117 15.37 -25.75 6.79
C ALA A 117 14.18 -26.35 6.02
N ALA A 118 14.01 -26.01 4.74
CA ALA A 118 12.92 -26.51 3.90
C ALA A 118 13.22 -27.89 3.31
N SER A 119 12.20 -28.76 3.23
CA SER A 119 12.33 -30.12 2.68
C SER A 119 12.84 -30.15 1.24
N GLU A 120 12.50 -29.14 0.44
CA GLU A 120 12.87 -29.04 -0.98
C GLU A 120 14.10 -28.15 -1.23
N ARG A 121 14.77 -27.68 -0.17
CA ARG A 121 15.87 -26.69 -0.25
C ARG A 121 15.48 -25.39 -0.97
N GLN A 122 14.20 -25.04 -0.95
CA GLN A 122 13.66 -23.77 -1.44
C GLN A 122 13.18 -22.94 -0.26
N ALA A 123 13.54 -21.66 -0.23
CA ALA A 123 13.02 -20.77 0.79
C ALA A 123 11.51 -20.57 0.60
N MET A 124 10.77 -20.46 1.70
CA MET A 124 9.32 -20.23 1.66
C MET A 124 8.98 -18.98 2.46
N LEU A 125 8.11 -18.14 1.90
CA LEU A 125 7.42 -17.07 2.59
C LEU A 125 5.94 -17.41 2.58
N GLY A 126 5.29 -17.38 3.74
CA GLY A 126 3.86 -17.58 3.88
C GLY A 126 3.28 -16.54 4.82
N GLN A 127 2.07 -16.07 4.52
CA GLN A 127 1.42 -15.04 5.31
C GLN A 127 -0.11 -15.17 5.27
N THR A 128 -0.77 -14.94 6.41
CA THR A 128 -2.18 -14.51 6.45
C THR A 128 -2.24 -12.99 6.47
N TRP A 129 -3.20 -12.43 5.75
CA TRP A 129 -3.47 -11.01 5.75
C TRP A 129 -4.86 -10.77 6.33
N ASP A 130 -4.89 -10.08 7.46
CA ASP A 130 -6.08 -9.86 8.28
C ASP A 130 -6.36 -8.36 8.27
N MET A 131 -7.55 -7.97 7.81
CA MET A 131 -7.99 -6.58 7.69
C MET A 131 -9.51 -6.49 7.88
N HIS A 132 -10.07 -5.27 7.89
CA HIS A 132 -11.51 -5.01 7.84
C HIS A 132 -12.23 -5.93 6.84
N ASP A 133 -13.33 -6.56 7.26
CA ASP A 133 -14.01 -7.64 6.54
C ASP A 133 -14.43 -7.26 5.11
N THR A 134 -14.83 -6.00 4.90
CA THR A 134 -15.19 -5.45 3.60
C THR A 134 -14.04 -5.47 2.58
N ALA A 135 -12.78 -5.57 3.01
CA ALA A 135 -11.63 -5.64 2.09
C ALA A 135 -11.68 -6.87 1.16
N THR A 136 -12.32 -7.96 1.60
CA THR A 136 -12.26 -9.28 0.95
C THR A 136 -12.71 -9.22 -0.52
N GLU A 137 -13.79 -8.50 -0.82
CA GLU A 137 -14.36 -8.38 -2.17
C GLU A 137 -13.50 -7.52 -3.10
N HIS A 138 -12.50 -6.82 -2.56
CA HIS A 138 -11.63 -5.90 -3.28
C HIS A 138 -10.23 -6.45 -3.54
N VAL A 139 -9.95 -7.69 -3.11
CA VAL A 139 -8.64 -8.33 -3.27
C VAL A 139 -8.41 -8.73 -4.73
N ILE A 140 -7.23 -8.38 -5.25
CA ILE A 140 -6.79 -8.69 -6.60
C ILE A 140 -5.33 -9.18 -6.60
N LEU A 141 -4.93 -9.83 -7.68
CA LEU A 141 -3.53 -10.12 -7.99
C LEU A 141 -3.11 -9.32 -9.22
N LEU A 142 -2.17 -8.41 -9.03
CA LEU A 142 -1.55 -7.67 -10.12
C LEU A 142 -0.36 -8.46 -10.66
N ASP A 143 -0.35 -8.67 -11.96
CA ASP A 143 0.80 -9.19 -12.70
C ASP A 143 1.44 -8.04 -13.47
N LEU A 144 2.60 -7.60 -13.00
CA LEU A 144 3.23 -6.34 -13.38
C LEU A 144 4.47 -6.62 -14.22
N GLU A 145 4.47 -6.10 -15.45
CA GLU A 145 5.64 -6.09 -16.33
C GLU A 145 6.00 -4.63 -16.61
N PRO A 146 6.51 -3.91 -15.60
CA PRO A 146 6.91 -2.51 -15.78
C PRO A 146 8.02 -2.43 -16.84
N GLY A 147 8.08 -1.32 -17.56
CA GLY A 147 9.19 -1.06 -18.48
C GLY A 147 10.55 -0.86 -17.78
N TRP A 148 10.56 -0.85 -16.44
CA TRP A 148 11.70 -0.70 -15.56
C TRP A 148 11.69 -1.79 -14.50
N GLY A 149 12.82 -2.44 -14.26
CA GLY A 149 12.93 -3.49 -13.23
C GLY A 149 12.32 -4.85 -13.63
N PRO A 150 12.27 -5.80 -12.67
CA PRO A 150 11.77 -7.15 -12.89
C PRO A 150 10.25 -7.24 -12.93
N ARG A 151 9.71 -8.24 -13.62
CA ARG A 151 8.30 -8.63 -13.52
C ARG A 151 7.95 -9.01 -12.07
N ALA A 152 6.79 -8.57 -11.58
CA ALA A 152 6.33 -8.84 -10.22
C ALA A 152 4.87 -9.29 -10.15
N LEU A 153 4.58 -10.19 -9.21
CA LEU A 153 3.23 -10.54 -8.78
C LEU A 153 2.95 -9.85 -7.44
N VAL A 154 1.84 -9.12 -7.36
CA VAL A 154 1.46 -8.34 -6.18
C VAL A 154 0.02 -8.67 -5.80
N PHE A 155 -0.15 -9.33 -4.67
CA PHE A 155 -1.43 -9.51 -4.00
C PHE A 155 -1.77 -8.22 -3.27
N THR A 156 -2.89 -7.59 -3.61
CA THR A 156 -3.27 -6.27 -3.10
C THR A 156 -4.79 -6.08 -3.18
N THR A 157 -5.28 -4.86 -2.97
CA THR A 157 -6.67 -4.47 -3.20
C THR A 157 -6.78 -3.48 -4.37
N VAL A 158 -7.98 -3.36 -4.97
CA VAL A 158 -8.22 -2.36 -6.02
C VAL A 158 -7.87 -0.96 -5.50
N GLY A 159 -7.18 -0.16 -6.31
CA GLY A 159 -6.74 1.18 -5.91
C GLY A 159 -5.44 1.21 -5.10
N CYS A 160 -4.92 0.05 -4.71
CA CYS A 160 -3.67 -0.08 -3.98
C CYS A 160 -2.56 -0.60 -4.91
N LEU A 161 -1.42 0.11 -4.93
CA LEU A 161 -0.35 -0.20 -5.87
C LEU A 161 0.48 -1.40 -5.37
N GLY A 162 0.61 -1.58 -4.06
CA GLY A 162 1.49 -2.55 -3.41
C GLY A 162 0.87 -3.21 -2.21
N GLN A 163 1.32 -4.41 -1.85
CA GLN A 163 0.99 -5.01 -0.56
C GLN A 163 1.92 -6.20 -0.31
N ILE A 164 1.53 -7.42 -0.68
CA ILE A 164 2.32 -8.64 -0.53
C ILE A 164 2.73 -9.05 -1.94
N GLY A 165 3.97 -9.44 -2.16
CA GLY A 165 4.36 -9.81 -3.51
C GLY A 165 5.73 -10.45 -3.65
N MET A 166 6.03 -10.83 -4.88
CA MET A 166 7.34 -11.34 -5.28
C MET A 166 7.67 -10.97 -6.72
N ASN A 167 8.96 -10.88 -7.03
CA ASN A 167 9.43 -10.60 -8.39
C ASN A 167 10.24 -11.74 -8.99
N GLU A 168 10.50 -11.68 -10.30
CA GLU A 168 11.27 -12.71 -11.03
C GLU A 168 12.76 -12.77 -10.65
N ALA A 169 13.27 -11.78 -9.93
CA ALA A 169 14.61 -11.83 -9.32
C ALA A 169 14.63 -12.65 -8.02
N GLY A 170 13.48 -13.14 -7.54
CA GLY A 170 13.36 -13.97 -6.34
C GLY A 170 13.24 -13.19 -5.04
N ILE A 171 12.97 -11.88 -5.11
CA ILE A 171 12.66 -11.05 -3.94
C ILE A 171 11.18 -11.23 -3.62
N ALA A 172 10.88 -11.47 -2.34
CA ALA A 172 9.52 -11.60 -1.85
C ALA A 172 9.34 -10.73 -0.58
N VAL A 173 8.19 -10.08 -0.48
CA VAL A 173 7.84 -9.16 0.61
C VAL A 173 6.47 -9.54 1.16
N GLY A 174 6.41 -9.76 2.47
CA GLY A 174 5.18 -9.84 3.25
C GLY A 174 4.98 -8.56 4.05
N ILE A 175 3.79 -8.38 4.64
CA ILE A 175 3.42 -7.12 5.31
C ILE A 175 2.65 -7.37 6.59
N ASN A 176 3.28 -7.18 7.74
CA ASN A 176 2.57 -7.20 9.01
C ASN A 176 2.38 -5.79 9.52
N ASN A 177 1.12 -5.36 9.58
CA ASN A 177 0.76 -4.10 10.20
C ASN A 177 1.15 -4.08 11.68
N LEU A 178 1.79 -2.99 12.08
CA LEU A 178 2.06 -2.65 13.48
C LEU A 178 1.30 -1.38 13.83
N THR A 179 0.85 -1.27 15.08
CA THR A 179 0.24 -0.02 15.55
C THR A 179 1.35 0.99 15.84
N ALA A 180 1.48 2.02 14.99
CA ALA A 180 2.39 3.12 15.25
C ALA A 180 1.92 3.93 16.47
N ALA A 181 2.85 4.26 17.37
CA ALA A 181 2.58 5.15 18.50
C ALA A 181 2.28 6.59 18.02
N VAL A 182 2.93 7.01 16.92
CA VAL A 182 2.71 8.31 16.25
C VAL A 182 2.87 8.09 14.75
N GLY A 183 1.78 8.14 13.99
CA GLY A 183 1.87 8.20 12.53
C GLY A 183 2.33 9.57 12.06
N THR A 184 2.98 9.63 10.90
CA THR A 184 3.57 10.85 10.34
C THR A 184 3.07 11.14 8.93
N LEU A 185 3.42 12.29 8.36
CA LEU A 185 3.18 12.61 6.95
C LEU A 185 4.26 11.98 6.07
N GLY A 186 4.35 10.66 6.09
CA GLY A 186 5.35 9.89 5.34
C GLY A 186 4.78 9.25 4.07
N VAL A 187 5.62 8.44 3.42
CA VAL A 187 5.20 7.55 2.34
C VAL A 187 4.46 6.33 2.93
N THR A 188 3.47 5.83 2.20
CA THR A 188 2.73 4.63 2.60
C THR A 188 3.53 3.36 2.30
N TRP A 189 3.38 2.34 3.16
CA TRP A 189 4.07 1.06 3.00
C TRP A 189 3.84 0.37 1.65
N PRO A 190 2.64 0.37 1.03
CA PRO A 190 2.43 -0.10 -0.33
C PRO A 190 3.41 0.46 -1.38
N PHE A 191 3.78 1.75 -1.29
CA PHE A 191 4.79 2.34 -2.18
C PHE A 191 6.18 1.75 -1.93
N VAL A 192 6.54 1.57 -0.66
CA VAL A 192 7.83 0.98 -0.27
C VAL A 192 7.94 -0.47 -0.73
N VAL A 193 6.87 -1.26 -0.58
CA VAL A 193 6.85 -2.63 -1.10
C VAL A 193 6.98 -2.64 -2.62
N ARG A 194 6.27 -1.76 -3.33
CA ARG A 194 6.42 -1.69 -4.80
C ARG A 194 7.82 -1.30 -5.21
N LYS A 195 8.44 -0.33 -4.53
CA LYS A 195 9.83 0.05 -4.80
C LYS A 195 10.81 -1.08 -4.54
N ALA A 196 10.61 -1.85 -3.46
CA ALA A 196 11.43 -3.02 -3.17
C ALA A 196 11.27 -4.13 -4.22
N LEU A 197 10.06 -4.36 -4.73
CA LEU A 197 9.79 -5.34 -5.79
C LEU A 197 10.29 -4.90 -7.17
N GLU A 198 10.63 -3.62 -7.37
CA GLU A 198 11.34 -3.14 -8.56
C GLU A 198 12.84 -3.47 -8.55
N GLN A 199 13.39 -3.96 -7.43
CA GLN A 199 14.82 -4.22 -7.31
C GLN A 199 15.20 -5.63 -7.77
N SER A 200 16.43 -5.77 -8.28
CA SER A 200 16.97 -7.06 -8.72
C SER A 200 17.89 -7.72 -7.67
N THR A 201 18.20 -7.04 -6.57
CA THR A 201 19.02 -7.56 -5.49
C THR A 201 18.34 -7.33 -4.14
N ILE A 202 18.57 -8.24 -3.19
CA ILE A 202 18.00 -8.11 -1.84
C ILE A 202 18.57 -6.89 -1.09
N ASP A 203 19.84 -6.53 -1.33
CA ASP A 203 20.48 -5.39 -0.67
C ASP A 203 19.81 -4.07 -1.11
N ASP A 204 19.51 -3.92 -2.40
CA ASP A 204 18.79 -2.76 -2.92
C ASP A 204 17.34 -2.73 -2.41
N ALA A 205 16.66 -3.88 -2.36
CA ALA A 205 15.30 -3.97 -1.82
C ALA A 205 15.25 -3.59 -0.33
N VAL A 206 16.20 -4.07 0.47
CA VAL A 206 16.35 -3.67 1.88
C VAL A 206 16.61 -2.18 1.99
N LYS A 207 17.43 -1.61 1.11
CA LYS A 207 17.68 -0.18 1.09
C LYS A 207 16.40 0.64 0.85
N CYS A 208 15.52 0.21 -0.06
CA CYS A 208 14.22 0.85 -0.27
C CYS A 208 13.40 0.95 1.03
N VAL A 209 13.46 -0.08 1.87
CA VAL A 209 12.77 -0.12 3.18
C VAL A 209 13.47 0.79 4.19
N MET A 210 14.79 0.73 4.27
CA MET A 210 15.57 1.48 5.27
C MET A 210 15.61 2.99 5.04
N ASP A 211 15.51 3.42 3.78
CA ASP A 211 15.57 4.84 3.40
C ASP A 211 14.18 5.51 3.43
N ALA A 212 13.10 4.76 3.65
CA ALA A 212 11.73 5.28 3.62
C ALA A 212 11.36 6.05 4.90
N GLU A 213 10.92 7.30 4.76
CA GLU A 213 10.21 8.01 5.82
C GLU A 213 8.74 7.58 5.86
N LEU A 214 8.46 6.50 6.61
CA LEU A 214 7.13 5.86 6.64
C LEU A 214 6.07 6.66 7.39
N ALA A 215 4.85 6.62 6.85
CA ALA A 215 3.65 7.18 7.48
C ALA A 215 3.16 6.34 8.67
N GLY A 216 3.09 5.01 8.50
CA GLY A 216 2.67 4.04 9.51
C GLY A 216 3.78 3.08 9.91
N ALA A 217 3.45 2.09 10.75
CA ALA A 217 4.41 1.08 11.21
C ALA A 217 4.09 -0.30 10.62
N HIS A 218 5.13 -0.98 10.13
CA HIS A 218 5.03 -2.32 9.52
C HIS A 218 6.28 -3.14 9.84
N ASN A 219 6.16 -4.46 9.74
CA ASN A 219 7.27 -5.40 9.77
C ASN A 219 7.21 -6.45 8.65
#